data_AF-A0A7S0FNQ4-F1
#
_entry.id   AF-A0A7S0FNQ4-F1
#
_cell.length_a   1.000
_cell.length_b   1.000
_cell.length_c   1.000
_cell.angle_alpha   90.00
_cell.angle_beta   90.00
_cell.angle_gamma   90.00
#
_symmetry.space_group_name_H-M   'P 1'
#
loop_
_entity.id
_entity.type
_entity.pdbx_description
1 polymer ?
#
loop_
_entity_poly.entity_id
_entity_poly.type
_entity_poly.pdbx_seq_one_letter_code
_entity_poly.pdbx_strand_id
1 'polypeptide(L)'
;HARAFGSRCGAIVPVTRAPPLCSAPEAVHRRRVDDVLRGFWSVGDGYALGELHEAGAACGPSTYGEVTPVGARRIGRALGIDGASGEPVVFADLGSGVGKLAVQAFLEWPRVVRAMGIELSAPRAAKAANAW
;
A
#
# COMPACT_ATOMS: atom_id res chain seq x y z
N HIS A 1 -18.77 -3.05 36.07
CA HIS A 1 -17.62 -3.70 35.40
C HIS A 1 -17.29 -2.93 34.13
N ALA A 2 -16.39 -1.94 34.20
CA ALA A 2 -15.98 -1.13 33.04
C ALA A 2 -14.65 -1.67 32.51
N ARG A 3 -14.59 -2.10 31.25
CA ARG A 3 -13.34 -2.46 30.57
C ARG A 3 -12.67 -1.17 30.09
N ALA A 4 -11.46 -0.91 30.57
CA ALA A 4 -10.62 0.17 30.09
C ALA A 4 -10.25 -0.09 28.61
N PHE A 5 -10.68 0.80 27.72
CA PHE A 5 -10.21 0.83 26.34
C PHE A 5 -8.83 1.51 26.33
N GLY A 6 -7.78 0.71 26.42
CA GLY A 6 -6.41 1.21 26.30
C GLY A 6 -6.16 1.72 24.89
N SER A 7 -6.14 3.04 24.72
CA SER A 7 -5.75 3.69 23.47
C SER A 7 -4.25 3.44 23.24
N ARG A 8 -3.93 2.45 22.41
CA ARG A 8 -2.57 2.24 21.90
C ARG A 8 -2.44 3.04 20.61
N CYS A 9 -2.05 4.30 20.75
CA CYS A 9 -1.56 5.07 19.62
C CYS A 9 -0.29 4.39 19.12
N GLY A 10 -0.32 3.78 17.93
CA GLY A 10 0.85 3.14 17.33
C GLY A 10 1.98 4.16 17.20
N ALA A 11 3.15 3.84 17.74
CA ALA A 11 4.32 4.71 17.60
C ALA A 11 4.75 4.74 16.13
N ILE A 12 4.70 5.92 15.51
CA ILE A 12 5.29 6.14 14.18
C ILE A 12 6.80 5.94 14.33
N VAL A 13 7.34 4.90 13.67
CA VAL A 13 8.78 4.62 13.72
C VAL A 13 9.49 5.52 12.69
N PRO A 14 10.48 6.34 13.09
CA PRO A 14 11.24 7.15 12.15
C PRO A 14 11.94 6.27 11.11
N VAL A 15 11.70 6.53 9.83
CA VAL A 15 12.33 5.82 8.69
C VAL A 15 13.76 6.36 8.45
N THR A 16 14.56 6.52 9.51
CA THR A 16 15.94 7.04 9.43
C THR A 16 17.00 5.94 9.43
N ARG A 17 16.59 4.68 9.66
CA ARG A 17 17.49 3.53 9.63
C ARG A 17 17.44 2.82 8.28
N ALA A 18 18.62 2.39 7.81
CA ALA A 18 18.75 1.48 6.68
C ALA A 18 17.83 0.24 6.89
N PRO A 19 17.23 -0.31 5.82
CA PRO A 19 16.48 -1.55 5.91
C PRO A 19 17.26 -2.64 6.66
N PRO A 20 16.64 -3.32 7.65
CA PRO A 20 17.19 -4.59 8.10
C PRO A 20 17.37 -5.50 6.89
N LEU A 21 18.41 -6.31 6.94
CA LEU A 21 18.67 -7.29 5.89
C LEU A 21 17.47 -8.22 5.80
N CYS A 22 16.87 -8.26 4.61
CA CYS A 22 15.76 -9.14 4.29
C CYS A 22 16.23 -10.60 4.42
N SER A 23 15.48 -11.43 5.14
CA SER A 23 15.79 -12.86 5.17
C SER A 23 15.58 -13.49 3.77
N ALA A 24 16.24 -14.61 3.46
CA ALA A 24 16.04 -15.27 2.18
C ALA A 24 14.56 -15.66 1.89
N PRO A 25 13.79 -16.20 2.87
CA PRO A 25 12.37 -16.45 2.68
C PRO A 25 11.55 -15.17 2.43
N GLU A 26 11.83 -14.10 3.17
CA GLU A 26 11.18 -12.79 3.00
C GLU A 26 11.48 -12.20 1.62
N ALA A 27 12.71 -12.37 1.11
CA ALA A 27 13.09 -11.91 -0.23
C ALA A 27 12.35 -12.69 -1.34
N VAL A 28 12.14 -13.99 -1.15
CA VAL A 28 11.34 -14.82 -2.07
C VAL A 28 9.87 -14.39 -2.02
N HIS A 29 9.31 -14.18 -0.83
CA HIS A 29 7.94 -13.68 -0.66
C HIS A 29 7.73 -12.35 -1.37
N ARG A 30 8.61 -11.37 -1.12
CA ARG A 30 8.57 -10.04 -1.76
C ARG A 30 8.61 -10.11 -3.28
N ARG A 31 9.46 -10.98 -3.84
CA ARG A 31 9.49 -11.21 -5.30
C ARG A 31 8.16 -11.74 -5.82
N ARG A 32 7.56 -12.72 -5.14
CA ARG A 32 6.25 -13.26 -5.52
C ARG A 32 5.15 -12.21 -5.46
N VAL A 33 5.13 -11.38 -4.42
CA VAL A 33 4.19 -10.26 -4.32
C VAL A 33 4.40 -9.28 -5.48
N ASP A 34 5.64 -8.89 -5.76
CA ASP A 34 5.96 -7.99 -6.88
C ASP A 34 5.55 -8.61 -8.23
N ASP A 35 5.72 -9.92 -8.43
CA ASP A 35 5.31 -10.64 -9.64
C ASP A 35 3.78 -10.66 -9.80
N VAL A 36 3.04 -10.93 -8.73
CA VAL A 36 1.57 -10.87 -8.73
C VAL A 36 1.10 -9.47 -9.10
N LEU A 37 1.63 -8.42 -8.45
CA LEU A 37 1.26 -7.04 -8.73
C LEU A 37 1.57 -6.63 -10.18
N ARG A 38 2.70 -7.11 -10.75
CA ARG A 38 3.02 -6.87 -12.16
C ARG A 38 2.06 -7.56 -13.13
N GLY A 39 1.48 -8.70 -12.74
CA GLY A 39 0.53 -9.44 -13.57
C GLY A 39 -0.83 -8.73 -13.72
N PHE A 40 -1.27 -8.00 -12.70
CA PHE A 40 -2.58 -7.35 -12.67
C PHE A 40 -2.54 -5.86 -13.02
N TRP A 41 -1.38 -5.20 -12.88
CA TRP A 41 -1.23 -3.79 -13.25
C TRP A 41 -0.03 -3.58 -14.16
N SER A 42 -0.29 -3.02 -15.34
CA SER A 42 0.76 -2.56 -16.24
C SER A 42 1.49 -1.35 -15.66
N VAL A 43 2.70 -1.06 -16.17
CA VAL A 43 3.47 0.13 -15.81
C VAL A 43 2.72 1.44 -16.11
N GLY A 44 1.57 1.41 -16.81
CA GLY A 44 0.68 2.55 -17.02
C GLY A 44 -0.63 2.54 -16.22
N ASP A 45 -1.08 1.39 -15.70
CA ASP A 45 -2.44 1.23 -15.15
C ASP A 45 -2.62 1.79 -13.74
N GLY A 46 -1.57 2.37 -13.19
CA GLY A 46 -1.70 3.22 -12.00
C GLY A 46 -0.57 4.24 -11.84
N TYR A 47 0.52 4.12 -12.61
CA TYR A 47 1.70 4.98 -12.46
C TYR A 47 1.60 6.32 -13.20
N ALA A 48 0.51 6.54 -13.96
CA ALA A 48 0.25 7.81 -14.63
C ALA A 48 -1.17 8.29 -14.28
N LEU A 49 -1.30 9.53 -13.77
CA LEU A 49 -2.58 10.22 -13.77
C LEU A 49 -2.83 10.71 -15.20
N GLY A 50 -3.24 9.80 -16.07
CA GLY A 50 -3.99 10.17 -17.25
C GLY A 50 -5.41 10.54 -16.82
N GLU A 51 -5.83 11.76 -17.15
CA GLU A 51 -7.21 12.26 -17.16
C GLU A 51 -7.79 12.87 -15.88
N LEU A 52 -7.14 13.91 -15.37
CA LEU A 52 -7.88 15.09 -14.87
C LEU A 52 -7.48 16.28 -15.75
N HIS A 53 -8.14 16.40 -16.90
CA HIS A 53 -8.08 17.59 -17.75
C HIS A 53 -9.06 18.63 -17.17
N GLU A 54 -8.71 19.22 -16.03
CA GLU A 54 -9.27 20.51 -15.63
C GLU A 54 -8.33 21.60 -16.16
N ALA A 55 -8.91 22.56 -16.88
CA ALA A 55 -8.22 23.56 -17.66
C ALA A 55 -7.19 24.36 -16.82
N GLY A 56 -5.92 24.39 -17.27
CA GLY A 56 -5.05 25.53 -16.98
C GLY A 56 -3.66 25.29 -16.37
N ALA A 57 -3.13 24.07 -16.29
CA ALA A 57 -1.72 23.90 -15.90
C ALA A 57 -1.03 22.76 -16.65
N ALA A 58 -0.27 23.12 -17.69
CA ALA A 58 0.71 22.23 -18.31
C ALA A 58 1.85 21.95 -17.31
N CYS A 59 1.77 20.83 -16.60
CA CYS A 59 2.87 20.38 -15.74
C CYS A 59 3.01 18.85 -15.76
N GLY A 60 3.64 18.34 -16.81
CA GLY A 60 4.46 17.12 -16.81
C GLY A 60 3.80 15.77 -16.43
N PRO A 61 4.50 14.64 -16.67
CA PRO A 61 4.05 13.33 -16.23
C PRO A 61 3.93 13.34 -14.70
N SER A 62 2.70 13.27 -14.22
CA SER A 62 2.27 13.30 -12.84
C SER A 62 2.79 12.08 -12.04
N THR A 63 4.08 12.08 -11.74
CA THR A 63 4.78 11.04 -10.95
C THR A 63 4.51 11.17 -9.44
N TYR A 64 3.67 12.13 -9.04
CA TYR A 64 3.52 12.56 -7.65
C TYR A 64 2.57 11.70 -6.79
N GLY A 65 1.93 10.67 -7.34
CA GLY A 65 0.82 10.00 -6.63
C GLY A 65 1.03 8.56 -6.16
N GLU A 66 1.90 7.77 -6.81
CA GLU A 66 1.81 6.31 -6.66
C GLU A 66 2.96 5.70 -5.83
N VAL A 67 2.58 4.94 -4.81
CA VAL A 67 3.49 4.25 -3.89
C VAL A 67 4.07 3.02 -4.60
N THR A 68 5.37 3.04 -4.91
CA THR A 68 6.07 1.86 -5.45
C THR A 68 6.08 0.69 -4.46
N PRO A 69 6.34 -0.57 -4.89
CA PRO A 69 6.43 -1.69 -3.94
C PRO A 69 7.48 -1.49 -2.83
N VAL A 70 8.59 -0.82 -3.16
CA VAL A 70 9.60 -0.41 -2.19
C VAL A 70 9.08 0.69 -1.26
N GLY A 71 8.31 1.64 -1.79
CA GLY A 71 7.62 2.67 -1.01
C GLY A 71 6.62 2.08 -0.02
N ALA A 72 5.82 1.10 -0.43
CA ALA A 72 4.87 0.41 0.43
C ALA A 72 5.56 -0.27 1.62
N ARG A 73 6.69 -0.94 1.38
CA ARG A 73 7.53 -1.53 2.44
C ARG A 73 8.04 -0.50 3.44
N ARG A 74 8.38 0.71 2.99
CA ARG A 74 8.77 1.82 3.89
C ARG A 74 7.59 2.28 4.73
N ILE A 75 6.39 2.36 4.16
CA ILE A 75 5.15 2.68 4.89
C ILE A 75 4.88 1.60 5.94
N GLY A 76 4.92 0.32 5.56
CA GLY A 76 4.69 -0.78 6.50
C GLY A 76 5.65 -0.77 7.69
N ARG A 77 6.91 -0.39 7.46
CA ARG A 77 7.86 -0.18 8.56
C ARG A 77 7.49 0.99 9.45
N ALA A 78 7.16 2.13 8.86
CA ALA A 78 6.75 3.32 9.63
C ALA A 78 5.53 3.04 10.51
N LEU A 79 4.62 2.19 10.03
CA LEU A 79 3.42 1.72 10.73
C LEU A 79 3.68 0.57 11.72
N GLY A 80 4.89 -0.02 11.72
CA GLY A 80 5.23 -1.16 12.59
C GLY A 80 4.51 -2.47 12.21
N ILE A 81 4.14 -2.64 10.94
CA ILE A 81 3.44 -3.83 10.41
C ILE A 81 4.34 -4.76 9.59
N ASP A 82 5.59 -4.35 9.31
CA ASP A 82 6.59 -5.10 8.53
C ASP A 82 7.16 -6.35 9.27
N GLY A 83 6.77 -6.56 10.53
CA GLY A 83 7.15 -7.72 11.34
C GLY A 83 6.14 -8.86 11.27
N ALA A 84 6.61 -10.10 11.41
CA ALA A 84 5.76 -11.30 11.40
C ALA A 84 4.99 -11.53 12.72
N SER A 85 5.35 -10.82 13.80
CA SER A 85 4.74 -10.98 15.14
C SER A 85 3.97 -9.73 15.56
N GLY A 86 2.95 -9.93 16.39
CA GLY A 86 2.09 -8.88 16.95
C GLY A 86 0.61 -9.10 16.63
N GLU A 87 -0.22 -8.14 17.04
CA GLU A 87 -1.67 -8.22 16.85
C GLU A 87 -2.06 -8.18 15.36
N PRO A 88 -3.20 -8.79 14.99
CA PRO A 88 -3.82 -8.64 13.68
C PRO A 88 -4.07 -7.17 13.32
N VAL A 89 -3.94 -6.83 12.04
CA VAL A 89 -4.03 -5.48 11.50
C VAL A 89 -5.13 -5.40 10.45
N VAL A 90 -5.95 -4.34 10.54
CA VAL A 90 -6.81 -3.90 9.44
C VAL A 90 -6.13 -2.71 8.78
N PHE A 91 -5.80 -2.82 7.50
CA PHE A 91 -5.16 -1.78 6.71
C PHE A 91 -6.21 -0.99 5.91
N ALA A 92 -6.08 0.33 5.88
CA ALA A 92 -6.94 1.21 5.09
C ALA A 92 -6.08 2.22 4.29
N ASP A 93 -6.38 2.34 3.00
CA ASP A 93 -5.72 3.25 2.07
C ASP A 93 -6.72 4.32 1.59
N LEU A 94 -6.43 5.59 1.88
CA LEU A 94 -7.29 6.73 1.57
C LEU A 94 -6.78 7.42 0.29
N GLY A 95 -7.60 7.43 -0.75
CA GLY A 95 -7.15 7.80 -2.10
C GLY A 95 -6.41 6.63 -2.77
N SER A 96 -6.97 5.42 -2.65
CA SER A 96 -6.29 4.18 -3.04
C SER A 96 -6.07 4.02 -4.55
N GLY A 97 -6.65 4.91 -5.36
CA GLY A 97 -6.57 4.83 -6.82
C GLY A 97 -7.08 3.48 -7.32
N VAL A 98 -6.19 2.72 -7.96
CA VAL A 98 -6.48 1.40 -8.52
C VAL A 98 -6.22 0.24 -7.53
N GLY A 99 -5.98 0.53 -6.24
CA GLY A 99 -5.98 -0.45 -5.15
C GLY A 99 -4.66 -1.20 -4.93
N LYS A 100 -3.58 -0.87 -5.64
CA LYS A 100 -2.29 -1.58 -5.54
C LYS A 100 -1.74 -1.66 -4.13
N LEU A 101 -1.73 -0.54 -3.39
CA LEU A 101 -1.17 -0.51 -2.04
C LEU A 101 -1.99 -1.36 -1.07
N ALA A 102 -3.33 -1.33 -1.17
CA ALA A 102 -4.20 -2.18 -0.35
C ALA A 102 -3.97 -3.67 -0.64
N VAL A 103 -3.86 -4.07 -1.91
CA VAL A 103 -3.58 -5.46 -2.30
C VAL A 103 -2.18 -5.87 -1.87
N GLN A 104 -1.18 -5.03 -2.11
CA GLN A 104 0.18 -5.28 -1.62
C GLN A 104 0.18 -5.44 -0.11
N ALA A 105 -0.52 -4.59 0.64
CA ALA A 105 -0.54 -4.68 2.10
C ALA A 105 -1.07 -6.03 2.59
N PHE A 106 -2.12 -6.53 1.95
CA PHE A 106 -2.71 -7.83 2.26
C PHE A 106 -1.79 -9.01 1.91
N LEU A 107 -1.10 -8.94 0.77
CA LEU A 107 -0.20 -10.01 0.32
C LEU A 107 1.17 -9.97 1.03
N GLU A 108 1.69 -8.78 1.33
CA GLU A 108 3.04 -8.56 1.84
C GLU A 108 3.15 -8.92 3.33
N TRP A 109 2.20 -8.47 4.15
CA TRP A 109 2.33 -8.55 5.61
C TRP A 109 1.38 -9.58 6.22
N PRO A 110 1.90 -10.68 6.81
CA PRO A 110 1.08 -11.75 7.38
C PRO A 110 0.11 -11.31 8.48
N ARG A 111 0.38 -10.16 9.11
CA ARG A 111 -0.49 -9.59 10.15
C ARG A 111 -1.69 -8.84 9.59
N VAL A 112 -1.69 -8.46 8.31
CA VAL A 112 -2.81 -7.74 7.68
C VAL A 112 -3.89 -8.75 7.33
N VAL A 113 -4.90 -8.86 8.20
CA VAL A 113 -6.02 -9.79 8.02
C VAL A 113 -7.13 -9.23 7.13
N ARG A 114 -7.11 -7.91 6.90
CA ARG A 114 -8.02 -7.20 6.00
C ARG A 114 -7.34 -5.94 5.48
N ALA A 115 -7.49 -5.67 4.20
CA ALA A 115 -7.10 -4.40 3.58
C ALA A 115 -8.30 -3.78 2.86
N MET A 116 -8.42 -2.45 2.93
CA MET A 116 -9.50 -1.68 2.29
C MET A 116 -8.92 -0.49 1.55
N GLY A 117 -9.27 -0.31 0.28
CA GLY A 117 -9.00 0.91 -0.48
C GLY A 117 -10.25 1.78 -0.57
N ILE A 118 -10.09 3.08 -0.32
CA ILE A 118 -11.15 4.09 -0.46
C ILE A 118 -10.74 5.04 -1.56
N GLU A 119 -11.52 5.09 -2.63
CA GLU A 119 -11.25 5.93 -3.82
C GLU A 119 -12.53 6.68 -4.23
N LEU A 120 -12.41 7.99 -4.46
CA LEU A 120 -13.54 8.85 -4.84
C LEU A 120 -13.85 8.79 -6.34
N SER A 121 -12.84 8.50 -7.16
CA SER A 121 -12.98 8.36 -8.60
C SER A 121 -13.61 7.02 -8.96
N ALA A 122 -14.90 7.02 -9.30
CA ALA A 122 -15.61 5.84 -9.80
C ALA A 122 -14.83 4.99 -10.85
N PRO A 123 -14.20 5.57 -11.90
CA PRO A 123 -13.44 4.75 -12.86
C PRO A 123 -12.19 4.09 -12.27
N ARG A 124 -11.53 4.70 -11.27
CA ARG A 124 -10.36 4.12 -10.60
C ARG A 124 -10.77 3.06 -9.59
N ALA A 125 -11.86 3.29 -8.85
CA ALA A 125 -12.47 2.30 -7.96
C ALA A 125 -12.95 1.06 -8.74
N ALA A 126 -13.56 1.25 -9.91
CA ALA A 126 -13.98 0.14 -10.78
C ALA A 126 -12.78 -0.68 -11.28
N LYS A 127 -11.69 -0.02 -11.69
CA LYS A 127 -10.44 -0.72 -12.02
C LYS A 127 -9.91 -1.53 -10.83
N ALA A 128 -9.90 -0.96 -9.63
CA ALA A 128 -9.47 -1.67 -8.41
C ALA A 128 -10.32 -2.92 -8.13
N ALA A 129 -11.64 -2.81 -8.27
CA ALA A 129 -12.58 -3.92 -8.05
C ALA A 129 -12.42 -5.06 -9.06
N ASN A 130 -11.98 -4.76 -10.29
CA ASN A 130 -11.80 -5.75 -11.36
C ASN A 130 -10.36 -6.28 -11.47
N ALA A 131 -9.43 -5.77 -10.67
CA ALA A 131 -8.01 -6.13 -10.75
C ALA A 131 -7.66 -7.43 -10.02
N TRP A 132 -8.62 -8.08 -9.34
CA TRP A 132 -8.39 -9.31 -8.59
C TRP A 132 -9.61 -10.21 -8.55
#